data_AF-A0A4V7IBU7-F1
#
_entry.id   AF-A0A4V7IBU7-F1
#
_cell.length_a   1.000
_cell.length_b   1.000
_cell.length_c   1.000
_cell.angle_alpha   90.00
_cell.angle_beta   90.00
_cell.angle_gamma   90.00
#
_symmetry.space_group_name_H-M   'P 1'
#
loop_
_entity.id
_entity.type
_entity.pdbx_description
1 polymer ?
#
loop_
_entity_poly.entity_id
_entity_poly.type
_entity_poly.pdbx_seq_one_letter_code
_entity_poly.pdbx_strand_id
1 'polypeptide(L)'
;MYMQNFQKIDFTSNTKYEELNINFEVDEIYIDKSTIGKDEKEKLNFNFLAVGRTNNEAKKLIASLSNNRYFLTAHSNGISLFKKFTNAEDFLPNFNNKAVKTWNDTFYTLEEPIEKEQSGSRLLVIFSSIADLAFNAFIDRRMFFKNFPKVGKYIPKNTYILRIADIGGVLGSFYLNSNSDMQFENKIKDLIHKIQLENSISDKHTVLYGTSKGATGALYHGIKMGLNTLAVDPIISDVHYLEKFNDLHFVSDVFPESKQDKFAKLFTEYKDKDLTHIKLVTSPNSEQFNYISELILIPNIRLCSYIFSNPNIKGHTDMGEHTLNFVTSMLNNMLYGLEIRDSLSTTY
;
A
#
# COMPACT_ATOMS: atom_id res chain seq x y z
N MET A 1 23.42 -35.35 3.01
CA MET A 1 21.98 -35.40 2.67
C MET A 1 21.59 -33.97 2.33
N TYR A 2 21.40 -33.64 1.05
CA TYR A 2 20.99 -32.28 0.66
C TYR A 2 19.56 -32.08 1.19
N MET A 3 19.39 -31.22 2.19
CA MET A 3 18.06 -30.81 2.64
C MET A 3 17.33 -30.20 1.44
N GLN A 4 16.13 -30.70 1.14
CA GLN A 4 15.26 -30.06 0.16
C GLN A 4 14.99 -28.63 0.65
N ASN A 5 15.32 -27.64 -0.17
CA ASN A 5 15.13 -26.23 0.14
C ASN A 5 13.68 -25.76 -0.10
N PHE A 6 12.73 -26.68 0.03
CA PHE A 6 11.31 -26.40 -0.13
C PHE A 6 10.48 -27.34 0.74
N GLN A 7 9.26 -26.93 1.03
CA GLN A 7 8.23 -27.76 1.67
C GLN A 7 7.00 -27.85 0.78
N LYS A 8 6.33 -29.01 0.79
CA LYS A 8 4.99 -29.19 0.22
C LYS A 8 3.97 -29.36 1.34
N ILE A 9 2.82 -28.71 1.19
CA ILE A 9 1.68 -28.77 2.10
C ILE A 9 0.45 -29.15 1.29
N ASP A 10 -0.15 -30.30 1.60
CA ASP A 10 -1.46 -30.68 1.07
C ASP A 10 -2.55 -30.05 1.95
N PHE A 11 -3.25 -29.05 1.41
CA PHE A 11 -4.27 -28.29 2.10
C PHE A 11 -5.66 -28.65 1.58
N THR A 12 -6.48 -29.24 2.44
CA THR A 12 -7.84 -29.71 2.13
C THR A 12 -8.89 -28.93 2.94
N SER A 13 -10.18 -29.16 2.67
CA SER A 13 -11.26 -28.55 3.46
C SER A 13 -11.23 -28.92 4.95
N ASN A 14 -10.57 -30.04 5.30
CA ASN A 14 -10.50 -30.55 6.67
C ASN A 14 -9.22 -30.14 7.40
N THR A 15 -8.24 -29.56 6.69
CA THR A 15 -6.96 -29.14 7.28
C THR A 15 -7.18 -28.13 8.39
N LYS A 16 -6.57 -28.38 9.55
CA LYS A 16 -6.49 -27.43 10.67
C LYS A 16 -5.10 -26.81 10.69
N TYR A 17 -5.03 -25.50 10.84
CA TYR A 17 -3.77 -24.76 10.87
C TYR A 17 -2.84 -25.27 11.97
N GLU A 18 -3.37 -25.54 13.16
CA GLU A 18 -2.57 -26.00 14.31
C GLU A 18 -1.97 -27.41 14.14
N GLU A 19 -2.45 -28.17 13.15
CA GLU A 19 -1.94 -29.51 12.82
C GLU A 19 -0.84 -29.46 11.75
N LEU A 20 -0.59 -28.28 11.16
CA LEU A 20 0.43 -28.10 10.13
C LEU A 20 1.81 -27.93 10.76
N ASN A 21 2.72 -28.85 10.43
CA ASN A 21 4.15 -28.68 10.73
C ASN A 21 4.82 -27.85 9.63
N ILE A 22 4.84 -26.53 9.78
CA ILE A 22 5.38 -25.59 8.77
C ILE A 22 6.85 -25.32 9.08
N ASN A 23 7.74 -25.61 8.12
CA ASN A 23 9.15 -25.27 8.21
C ASN A 23 9.40 -23.90 7.58
N PHE A 24 9.59 -22.86 8.40
CA PHE A 24 9.86 -21.51 7.90
C PHE A 24 11.33 -21.27 7.49
N GLU A 25 12.20 -22.28 7.58
CA GLU A 25 13.62 -22.17 7.19
C GLU A 25 13.89 -22.48 5.71
N VAL A 26 12.93 -23.01 4.96
CA VAL A 26 13.09 -23.28 3.52
C VAL A 26 12.94 -22.01 2.66
N ASP A 27 13.37 -22.04 1.41
CA ASP A 27 13.17 -20.89 0.51
C ASP A 27 11.77 -20.88 -0.14
N GLU A 28 11.15 -22.05 -0.30
CA GLU A 28 9.89 -22.20 -1.04
C GLU A 28 8.88 -23.09 -0.30
N ILE A 29 7.63 -22.65 -0.26
CA ILE A 29 6.50 -23.44 0.24
C ILE A 29 5.46 -23.58 -0.86
N TYR A 30 5.18 -24.83 -1.22
CA TYR A 30 4.18 -25.21 -2.20
C TYR A 30 2.94 -25.69 -1.48
N ILE A 31 1.81 -25.01 -1.69
CA ILE A 31 0.53 -25.38 -1.10
C ILE A 31 -0.36 -25.97 -2.19
N ASP A 32 -0.55 -27.28 -2.15
CA ASP A 32 -1.53 -27.96 -2.99
C ASP A 32 -2.91 -27.81 -2.37
N LYS A 33 -3.81 -27.15 -3.08
CA LYS A 33 -5.21 -26.96 -2.70
C LYS A 33 -6.16 -27.44 -3.78
N SER A 34 -5.71 -28.33 -4.66
CA SER A 34 -6.45 -28.84 -5.82
C SER A 34 -7.77 -29.53 -5.45
N THR A 35 -7.95 -29.89 -4.18
CA THR A 35 -9.19 -30.45 -3.64
C THR A 35 -10.23 -29.41 -3.24
N ILE A 36 -9.87 -28.11 -3.17
CA ILE A 36 -10.73 -27.02 -2.68
C ILE A 36 -11.28 -26.17 -3.83
N GLY A 37 -12.61 -26.16 -3.96
CA GLY A 37 -13.36 -25.36 -4.93
C GLY A 37 -14.69 -26.03 -5.27
N LYS A 38 -15.67 -25.25 -5.73
CA LYS A 38 -17.00 -25.75 -6.09
C LYS A 38 -17.01 -26.54 -7.41
N ASP A 39 -16.06 -26.21 -8.29
CA ASP A 39 -15.88 -26.84 -9.60
C ASP A 39 -14.37 -26.98 -9.91
N GLU A 40 -14.04 -27.63 -11.03
CA GLU A 40 -12.64 -27.79 -11.47
C GLU A 40 -11.93 -26.47 -11.72
N LYS A 41 -12.67 -25.45 -12.19
CA LYS A 41 -12.09 -24.14 -12.50
C LYS A 41 -11.61 -23.46 -11.23
N GLU A 42 -12.41 -23.43 -10.16
CA GLU A 42 -12.00 -22.90 -8.86
C GLU A 42 -10.86 -23.72 -8.25
N LYS A 43 -10.94 -25.06 -8.33
CA LYS A 43 -9.90 -25.96 -7.82
C LYS A 43 -8.54 -25.71 -8.44
N LEU A 44 -8.50 -25.46 -9.74
CA LEU A 44 -7.23 -25.36 -10.47
C LEU A 44 -6.72 -23.92 -10.67
N ASN A 45 -7.60 -22.92 -10.75
CA ASN A 45 -7.20 -21.55 -11.14
C ASN A 45 -7.26 -20.52 -10.01
N PHE A 46 -8.09 -20.72 -8.98
CA PHE A 46 -8.06 -19.80 -7.84
C PHE A 46 -6.80 -20.12 -7.05
N ASN A 47 -6.07 -19.12 -6.54
CA ASN A 47 -4.88 -19.39 -5.72
C ASN A 47 -5.24 -19.48 -4.24
N PHE A 48 -4.23 -19.73 -3.40
CA PHE A 48 -4.42 -19.90 -1.97
C PHE A 48 -4.95 -18.66 -1.25
N LEU A 49 -4.62 -17.44 -1.72
CA LEU A 49 -5.20 -16.20 -1.15
C LEU A 49 -6.71 -16.16 -1.37
N ALA A 50 -7.19 -16.59 -2.55
CA ALA A 50 -8.62 -16.68 -2.81
C ALA A 50 -9.33 -17.69 -1.88
N VAL A 51 -8.67 -18.80 -1.50
CA VAL A 51 -9.20 -19.74 -0.49
C VAL A 51 -9.32 -19.08 0.89
N GLY A 52 -8.34 -18.26 1.28
CA GLY A 52 -8.36 -17.52 2.54
C GLY A 52 -9.56 -16.57 2.71
N ARG A 53 -10.29 -16.24 1.65
CA ARG A 53 -11.51 -15.41 1.72
C ARG A 53 -12.68 -16.09 2.41
N THR A 54 -12.75 -17.42 2.34
CA THR A 54 -13.86 -18.22 2.89
C THR A 54 -13.41 -19.30 3.86
N ASN A 55 -12.10 -19.55 3.98
CA ASN A 55 -11.53 -20.53 4.89
C ASN A 55 -10.62 -19.85 5.93
N ASN A 56 -11.04 -19.88 7.20
CA ASN A 56 -10.31 -19.27 8.30
C ASN A 56 -8.96 -19.95 8.61
N GLU A 57 -8.85 -21.26 8.40
CA GLU A 57 -7.59 -21.99 8.61
C GLU A 57 -6.56 -21.61 7.52
N ALA A 58 -7.02 -21.43 6.28
CA ALA A 58 -6.17 -20.88 5.22
C ALA A 58 -5.75 -19.45 5.52
N LYS A 59 -6.64 -18.62 6.08
CA LYS A 59 -6.31 -17.24 6.48
C LYS A 59 -5.23 -17.19 7.56
N LYS A 60 -5.31 -18.03 8.59
CA LYS A 60 -4.25 -18.18 9.61
C LYS A 60 -2.91 -18.56 8.98
N LEU A 61 -2.92 -19.55 8.07
CA LEU A 61 -1.72 -19.97 7.36
C LEU A 61 -1.11 -18.82 6.54
N ILE A 62 -1.95 -18.07 5.81
CA ILE A 62 -1.53 -16.90 5.02
C ILE A 62 -0.90 -15.83 5.92
N ALA A 63 -1.49 -15.53 7.08
CA ALA A 63 -0.92 -14.57 8.03
C ALA A 63 0.45 -15.03 8.54
N SER A 64 0.58 -16.30 8.95
CA SER A 64 1.86 -16.88 9.40
C SER A 64 2.93 -16.88 8.31
N LEU A 65 2.57 -17.20 7.07
CA LEU A 65 3.49 -17.09 5.93
C LEU A 65 3.99 -15.66 5.74
N SER A 66 3.07 -14.68 5.74
CA SER A 66 3.40 -13.26 5.64
C SER A 66 4.33 -12.79 6.78
N ASN A 67 4.03 -13.19 8.02
CA ASN A 67 4.83 -12.85 9.21
C ASN A 67 6.24 -13.45 9.14
N ASN A 68 6.42 -14.55 8.42
CA ASN A 68 7.70 -15.19 8.14
C ASN A 68 8.29 -14.81 6.77
N ARG A 69 7.82 -13.71 6.16
CA ARG A 69 8.32 -13.13 4.89
C ARG A 69 8.12 -14.03 3.67
N TYR A 70 7.11 -14.90 3.67
CA TYR A 70 6.73 -15.68 2.50
C TYR A 70 5.61 -14.99 1.72
N PHE A 71 5.79 -14.84 0.41
CA PHE A 71 4.82 -14.19 -0.47
C PHE A 71 4.42 -15.12 -1.62
N LEU A 72 3.14 -15.13 -1.98
CA LEU A 72 2.65 -15.84 -3.16
C LEU A 72 3.29 -15.23 -4.43
N THR A 73 4.05 -16.01 -5.19
CA THR A 73 4.70 -15.53 -6.42
C THR A 73 4.20 -16.23 -7.68
N ALA A 74 3.60 -17.42 -7.54
CA ALA A 74 3.04 -18.16 -8.67
C ALA A 74 1.88 -19.06 -8.24
N HIS A 75 1.04 -19.41 -9.20
CA HIS A 75 -0.01 -20.40 -9.03
C HIS A 75 -0.25 -21.16 -10.33
N SER A 76 -0.37 -22.48 -10.26
CA SER A 76 -0.72 -23.32 -11.40
C SER A 76 -1.29 -24.65 -10.93
N ASN A 77 -2.32 -25.15 -11.63
CA ASN A 77 -2.91 -26.48 -11.41
C ASN A 77 -3.27 -26.76 -9.95
N GLY A 78 -3.87 -25.79 -9.25
CA GLY A 78 -4.25 -25.93 -7.85
C GLY A 78 -3.11 -25.80 -6.85
N ILE A 79 -1.87 -25.55 -7.29
CA ILE A 79 -0.70 -25.38 -6.42
C ILE A 79 -0.31 -23.90 -6.36
N SER A 80 -0.23 -23.34 -5.16
CA SER A 80 0.28 -21.99 -4.90
C SER A 80 1.70 -22.04 -4.37
N LEU A 81 2.60 -21.31 -5.04
CA LEU A 81 4.00 -21.18 -4.64
C LEU A 81 4.21 -19.89 -3.84
N PHE A 82 4.63 -20.06 -2.59
CA PHE A 82 5.11 -18.99 -1.72
C PHE A 82 6.63 -19.01 -1.65
N LYS A 83 7.27 -17.88 -1.94
CA LYS A 83 8.72 -17.72 -1.83
C LYS A 83 9.09 -16.83 -0.65
N LYS A 84 10.13 -17.22 0.07
CA LYS A 84 10.71 -16.44 1.16
C LYS A 84 11.42 -15.21 0.61
N PHE A 85 11.20 -14.06 1.23
CA PHE A 85 11.89 -12.81 0.93
C PHE A 85 13.06 -12.62 1.89
N THR A 86 14.23 -13.08 1.47
CA THR A 86 15.47 -12.98 2.27
C THR A 86 16.17 -11.64 2.06
N ASN A 87 16.36 -11.22 0.81
CA ASN A 87 16.93 -9.92 0.42
C ASN A 87 16.36 -9.48 -0.93
N ALA A 88 16.48 -8.18 -1.25
CA ALA A 88 15.87 -7.64 -2.46
C ALA A 88 16.53 -8.07 -3.77
N GLU A 89 17.82 -8.36 -3.80
CA GLU A 89 18.51 -8.78 -5.02
C GLU A 89 17.99 -10.15 -5.50
N ASP A 90 17.90 -11.12 -4.61
CA ASP A 90 17.41 -12.47 -4.91
C ASP A 90 15.91 -12.50 -5.20
N PHE A 91 15.16 -11.54 -4.66
CA PHE A 91 13.71 -11.51 -4.78
C PHE A 91 13.20 -10.67 -5.96
N LEU A 92 14.03 -9.76 -6.49
CA LEU A 92 13.77 -8.93 -7.68
C LEU A 92 13.30 -9.72 -8.92
N PRO A 93 13.79 -10.94 -9.22
CA PRO A 93 13.31 -11.73 -10.36
C PRO A 93 11.80 -12.02 -10.36
N ASN A 94 11.12 -11.90 -9.22
CA ASN A 94 9.66 -12.06 -9.14
C ASN A 94 8.87 -10.84 -9.65
N PHE A 95 9.55 -9.74 -9.99
CA PHE A 95 8.95 -8.57 -10.63
C PHE A 95 9.12 -8.64 -12.15
N ASN A 96 8.01 -8.62 -12.91
CA ASN A 96 8.10 -8.68 -14.37
C ASN A 96 8.61 -7.35 -14.97
N ASN A 97 8.37 -6.23 -14.29
CA ASN A 97 8.81 -4.93 -14.73
C ASN A 97 10.34 -4.77 -14.54
N LYS A 98 11.09 -4.78 -15.64
CA LYS A 98 12.56 -4.62 -15.64
C LYS A 98 13.06 -3.24 -15.20
N ALA A 99 12.17 -2.25 -15.09
CA ALA A 99 12.53 -0.93 -14.56
C ALA A 99 12.54 -0.88 -13.02
N VAL A 100 12.14 -1.96 -12.34
CA VAL A 100 12.17 -2.06 -10.89
C VAL A 100 13.62 -2.10 -10.42
N LYS A 101 13.95 -1.20 -9.50
CA LYS A 101 15.23 -1.09 -8.80
C LYS A 101 15.03 -1.49 -7.35
N THR A 102 16.13 -1.85 -6.69
CA THR A 102 16.16 -2.21 -5.28
C THR A 102 17.10 -1.30 -4.51
N TRP A 103 16.74 -0.97 -3.27
CA TRP A 103 17.63 -0.31 -2.31
C TRP A 103 17.12 -0.56 -0.89
N ASN A 104 18.01 -1.00 0.01
CA ASN A 104 17.68 -1.30 1.40
C ASN A 104 16.41 -2.16 1.56
N ASP A 105 16.36 -3.28 0.83
CA ASP A 105 15.22 -4.18 0.75
C ASP A 105 13.87 -3.58 0.32
N THR A 106 13.91 -2.40 -0.31
CA THR A 106 12.75 -1.72 -0.88
C THR A 106 12.82 -1.75 -2.39
N PHE A 107 11.67 -1.95 -3.04
CA PHE A 107 11.54 -2.01 -4.50
C PHE A 107 10.87 -0.74 -5.00
N TYR A 108 11.42 -0.14 -6.06
CA TYR A 108 10.91 1.13 -6.57
C TYR A 108 11.20 1.31 -8.06
N THR A 109 10.50 2.27 -8.68
CA THR A 109 10.84 2.79 -10.00
C THR A 109 11.03 4.29 -9.89
N LEU A 110 11.99 4.83 -10.63
CA LEU A 110 12.22 6.27 -10.75
C LEU A 110 12.14 6.67 -12.21
N GLU A 111 11.10 7.42 -12.57
CA GLU A 111 10.96 8.03 -13.89
C GLU A 111 11.67 9.40 -13.86
N GLU A 112 12.60 9.62 -14.79
CA GLU A 112 13.30 10.91 -14.93
C GLU A 112 12.40 11.98 -15.56
N PRO A 113 12.61 13.27 -15.25
CA PRO A 113 11.89 14.36 -15.88
C PRO A 113 12.18 14.46 -17.38
N ILE A 114 11.20 14.98 -18.12
CA ILE A 114 11.34 15.25 -19.56
C ILE A 114 12.31 16.44 -19.77
N GLU A 115 12.24 17.44 -18.89
CA GLU A 115 13.05 18.67 -18.98
C GLU A 115 14.10 18.69 -17.85
N LYS A 116 15.03 17.73 -17.88
CA LYS A 116 16.04 17.48 -16.83
C LYS A 116 17.02 18.65 -16.62
N GLU A 117 17.34 19.40 -17.67
CA GLU A 117 18.34 20.48 -17.63
C GLU A 117 17.82 21.80 -17.06
N GLN A 118 16.53 21.90 -16.73
CA GLN A 118 15.98 23.09 -16.07
C GLN A 118 16.35 23.12 -14.58
N SER A 119 16.74 24.29 -14.10
CA SER A 119 16.94 24.52 -12.66
C SER A 119 15.67 24.24 -11.85
N GLY A 120 15.80 23.56 -10.71
CA GLY A 120 14.70 23.36 -9.75
C GLY A 120 13.90 22.07 -9.97
N SER A 121 14.58 20.92 -9.90
CA SER A 121 13.92 19.61 -9.96
C SER A 121 12.91 19.40 -8.84
N ARG A 122 11.85 18.66 -9.15
CA ARG A 122 10.76 18.32 -8.24
C ARG A 122 10.65 16.82 -8.08
N LEU A 123 10.07 16.35 -6.99
CA LEU A 123 9.82 14.94 -6.75
C LEU A 123 8.35 14.72 -6.45
N LEU A 124 7.71 13.83 -7.21
CA LEU A 124 6.43 13.25 -6.87
C LEU A 124 6.64 11.80 -6.44
N VAL A 125 6.36 11.50 -5.17
CA VAL A 125 6.38 10.14 -4.62
C VAL A 125 4.96 9.58 -4.65
N ILE A 126 4.77 8.43 -5.29
CA ILE A 126 3.46 7.80 -5.45
C ILE A 126 3.44 6.46 -4.73
N PHE A 127 2.55 6.38 -3.75
CA PHE A 127 2.18 5.19 -3.02
C PHE A 127 0.99 4.52 -3.70
N SER A 128 1.12 3.25 -4.07
CA SER A 128 0.06 2.49 -4.72
C SER A 128 -1.10 2.16 -3.78
N SER A 129 -2.31 2.13 -4.34
CA SER A 129 -3.47 1.51 -3.72
C SER A 129 -3.33 -0.02 -3.71
N ILE A 130 -4.35 -0.69 -3.16
CA ILE A 130 -4.56 -2.12 -3.44
C ILE A 130 -4.83 -2.28 -4.93
N ALA A 131 -4.32 -3.35 -5.51
CA ALA A 131 -4.47 -3.65 -6.93
C ALA A 131 -5.93 -4.01 -7.28
N ASP A 132 -6.31 -3.74 -8.53
CA ASP A 132 -7.59 -4.15 -9.11
C ASP A 132 -7.83 -5.68 -9.04
N LEU A 133 -6.75 -6.45 -9.16
CA LEU A 133 -6.73 -7.89 -8.92
C LEU A 133 -5.95 -8.18 -7.64
N ALA A 134 -6.54 -7.84 -6.49
CA ALA A 134 -5.91 -7.92 -5.18
C ALA A 134 -5.31 -9.31 -4.87
N PHE A 135 -5.93 -10.40 -5.35
CA PHE A 135 -5.44 -11.77 -5.12
C PHE A 135 -4.64 -12.34 -6.29
N ASN A 136 -4.16 -11.54 -7.24
CA ASN A 136 -3.36 -12.05 -8.36
C ASN A 136 -2.11 -12.81 -7.85
N ALA A 137 -1.72 -13.94 -8.43
CA ALA A 137 -0.54 -14.67 -7.96
C ALA A 137 0.79 -13.92 -8.18
N PHE A 138 0.85 -13.02 -9.15
CA PHE A 138 2.03 -12.22 -9.45
C PHE A 138 2.21 -11.07 -8.45
N ILE A 139 3.37 -11.04 -7.80
CA ILE A 139 3.65 -10.10 -6.72
C ILE A 139 3.77 -8.65 -7.21
N ASP A 140 4.30 -8.42 -8.41
CA ASP A 140 4.40 -7.08 -9.00
C ASP A 140 3.03 -6.43 -9.19
N ARG A 141 2.02 -7.21 -9.61
CA ARG A 141 0.65 -6.71 -9.74
C ARG A 141 0.04 -6.39 -8.38
N ARG A 142 0.20 -7.26 -7.38
CA ARG A 142 -0.39 -7.07 -6.04
C ARG A 142 0.27 -5.94 -5.24
N MET A 143 1.60 -5.94 -5.22
CA MET A 143 2.41 -5.12 -4.31
C MET A 143 2.95 -3.85 -4.96
N PHE A 144 2.93 -3.76 -6.29
CA PHE A 144 3.44 -2.61 -7.02
C PHE A 144 2.49 -2.11 -8.11
N PHE A 145 1.22 -1.94 -7.75
CA PHE A 145 0.18 -1.46 -8.66
C PHE A 145 0.45 -0.03 -9.14
N LYS A 146 0.37 0.20 -10.47
CA LYS A 146 0.71 1.51 -11.05
C LYS A 146 -0.49 2.46 -11.05
N ASN A 147 -0.75 3.12 -9.91
CA ASN A 147 -1.72 4.21 -9.84
C ASN A 147 -1.29 5.42 -10.67
N PHE A 148 -2.25 6.07 -11.31
CA PHE A 148 -2.05 7.27 -12.12
C PHE A 148 -0.88 7.13 -13.13
N PRO A 149 -0.90 6.13 -14.02
CA PRO A 149 0.26 5.75 -14.83
C PRO A 149 0.73 6.84 -15.80
N LYS A 150 -0.15 7.78 -16.16
CA LYS A 150 0.12 8.89 -17.09
C LYS A 150 0.35 10.24 -16.39
N VAL A 151 0.55 10.26 -15.06
CA VAL A 151 0.67 11.50 -14.26
C VAL A 151 1.73 12.47 -14.81
N GLY A 152 2.86 11.97 -15.34
CA GLY A 152 3.92 12.78 -15.97
C GLY A 152 3.44 13.66 -17.13
N LYS A 153 2.31 13.33 -17.76
CA LYS A 153 1.71 14.18 -18.81
C LYS A 153 1.07 15.45 -18.24
N TYR A 154 0.62 15.40 -17.00
CA TYR A 154 -0.25 16.41 -16.38
C TYR A 154 0.43 17.22 -15.29
N ILE A 155 1.70 16.96 -14.96
CA ILE A 155 2.47 17.66 -13.92
C ILE A 155 3.67 18.41 -14.54
N PRO A 156 4.40 19.27 -13.79
CA PRO A 156 5.55 20.00 -14.30
C PRO A 156 6.62 19.07 -14.91
N LYS A 157 7.19 19.46 -16.05
CA LYS A 157 8.05 18.59 -16.88
C LYS A 157 9.44 18.30 -16.30
N ASN A 158 9.84 19.03 -15.28
CA ASN A 158 11.07 18.83 -14.51
C ASN A 158 10.83 18.04 -13.19
N THR A 159 9.77 17.23 -13.14
CA THR A 159 9.42 16.39 -11.97
C THR A 159 9.88 14.94 -12.15
N TYR A 160 10.70 14.46 -11.22
CA TYR A 160 10.96 13.04 -11.01
C TYR A 160 9.72 12.35 -10.43
N ILE A 161 9.42 11.13 -10.89
CA ILE A 161 8.32 10.34 -10.34
C ILE A 161 8.89 9.08 -9.70
N LEU A 162 8.89 9.06 -8.36
CA LEU A 162 9.26 7.89 -7.57
C LEU A 162 7.99 7.09 -7.25
N ARG A 163 8.00 5.79 -7.55
CA ARG A 163 6.95 4.87 -7.14
C ARG A 163 7.58 3.79 -6.29
N ILE A 164 6.99 3.50 -5.16
CA ILE A 164 7.52 2.53 -4.19
C ILE A 164 6.56 1.35 -4.11
N ALA A 165 7.08 0.13 -4.16
CA ALA A 165 6.30 -1.07 -3.94
C ALA A 165 6.06 -1.29 -2.44
N ASP A 166 4.89 -1.80 -2.09
CA ASP A 166 4.50 -2.10 -0.72
C ASP A 166 4.73 -3.59 -0.42
N ILE A 167 6.00 -3.97 -0.27
CA ILE A 167 6.38 -5.36 0.05
C ILE A 167 6.35 -5.55 1.56
N GLY A 168 5.18 -5.94 2.05
CA GLY A 168 4.94 -6.29 3.44
C GLY A 168 3.51 -6.80 3.60
N GLY A 169 3.21 -7.46 4.71
CA GLY A 169 1.91 -8.10 4.89
C GLY A 169 1.51 -9.05 3.75
N VAL A 170 0.20 -9.21 3.54
CA VAL A 170 -0.34 -10.13 2.51
C VAL A 170 -0.65 -9.41 1.20
N LEU A 171 -1.27 -8.22 1.27
CA LEU A 171 -1.62 -7.36 0.13
C LEU A 171 -0.88 -6.02 0.13
N GLY A 172 0.21 -5.96 0.89
CA GLY A 172 0.92 -4.74 1.23
C GLY A 172 0.72 -4.39 2.70
N SER A 173 1.70 -3.68 3.24
CA SER A 173 1.76 -3.21 4.62
C SER A 173 1.18 -1.81 4.80
N PHE A 174 0.54 -1.25 3.76
CA PHE A 174 0.06 0.14 3.75
C PHE A 174 1.22 1.14 3.91
N TYR A 175 2.43 0.73 3.53
CA TYR A 175 3.68 1.47 3.74
C TYR A 175 4.01 1.73 5.21
N LEU A 176 3.49 0.88 6.10
CA LEU A 176 3.74 0.89 7.54
C LEU A 176 4.56 -0.33 7.94
N ASN A 177 5.05 -0.35 9.17
CA ASN A 177 5.69 -1.54 9.73
C ASN A 177 4.69 -2.69 9.80
N SER A 178 5.17 -3.90 9.50
CA SER A 178 4.44 -5.16 9.68
C SER A 178 5.22 -6.08 10.60
N ASN A 179 4.61 -7.17 11.07
CA ASN A 179 5.27 -8.12 11.96
C ASN A 179 6.55 -8.71 11.34
N SER A 180 6.62 -8.78 10.00
CA SER A 180 7.77 -9.31 9.26
C SER A 180 8.83 -8.26 8.87
N ASP A 181 8.53 -6.98 9.05
CA ASP A 181 9.47 -5.87 8.83
C ASP A 181 9.10 -4.65 9.69
N MET A 182 9.73 -4.56 10.87
CA MET A 182 9.56 -3.44 11.82
C MET A 182 10.39 -2.20 11.45
N GLN A 183 11.08 -2.21 10.31
CA GLN A 183 11.88 -1.09 9.82
C GLN A 183 11.36 -0.53 8.49
N PHE A 184 10.24 -1.05 7.97
CA PHE A 184 9.74 -0.65 6.66
C PHE A 184 9.44 0.85 6.58
N GLU A 185 8.89 1.45 7.63
CA GLU A 185 8.67 2.90 7.70
C GLU A 185 9.96 3.70 7.53
N ASN A 186 11.05 3.27 8.18
CA ASN A 186 12.35 3.91 8.04
C ASN A 186 12.94 3.72 6.65
N LYS A 187 12.82 2.51 6.06
CA LYS A 187 13.30 2.22 4.71
C LYS A 187 12.64 3.12 3.66
N ILE A 188 11.32 3.37 3.77
CA ILE A 188 10.59 4.29 2.90
C ILE A 188 11.14 5.72 3.02
N LYS A 189 11.25 6.23 4.25
CA LYS A 189 11.81 7.57 4.53
C LYS A 189 13.21 7.71 3.95
N ASP A 190 14.08 6.73 4.21
CA ASP A 190 15.47 6.77 3.79
C ASP A 190 15.60 6.69 2.25
N LEU A 191 14.71 5.95 1.57
CA LEU A 191 14.67 5.89 0.12
C LEU A 191 14.28 7.26 -0.48
N ILE A 192 13.27 7.91 0.08
CA ILE A 192 12.85 9.24 -0.36
C ILE A 192 14.01 10.24 -0.18
N HIS A 193 14.64 10.27 1.00
CA HIS A 193 15.80 11.11 1.27
C HIS A 193 16.97 10.83 0.31
N LYS A 194 17.27 9.56 0.02
CA LYS A 194 18.30 9.19 -0.96
C LYS A 194 18.01 9.82 -2.32
N ILE A 195 16.79 9.67 -2.84
CA ILE A 195 16.43 10.23 -4.16
C ILE A 195 16.47 11.75 -4.14
N GLN A 196 16.03 12.39 -3.05
CA GLN A 196 16.15 13.84 -2.88
C GLN A 196 17.61 14.31 -2.94
N LEU A 197 18.50 13.66 -2.20
CA LEU A 197 19.93 14.01 -2.17
C LEU A 197 20.60 13.81 -3.54
N GLU A 198 20.41 12.65 -4.17
CA GLU A 198 21.01 12.34 -5.47
C GLU A 198 20.59 13.30 -6.58
N ASN A 199 19.40 13.89 -6.47
CA ASN A 199 18.83 14.78 -7.47
C ASN A 199 18.74 16.24 -7.00
N SER A 200 19.34 16.59 -5.86
CA SER A 200 19.33 17.94 -5.27
C SER A 200 17.92 18.54 -5.12
N ILE A 201 16.95 17.74 -4.67
CA ILE A 201 15.55 18.12 -4.49
C ILE A 201 15.28 18.38 -3.01
N SER A 202 14.80 19.58 -2.68
CA SER A 202 14.41 19.93 -1.30
C SER A 202 13.01 19.41 -0.93
N ASP A 203 12.74 19.32 0.37
CA ASP A 203 11.43 18.95 0.94
C ASP A 203 10.26 19.78 0.38
N LYS A 204 10.42 21.10 0.26
CA LYS A 204 9.40 21.99 -0.33
C LYS A 204 9.01 21.65 -1.77
N HIS A 205 9.85 20.91 -2.49
CA HIS A 205 9.63 20.49 -3.88
C HIS A 205 9.38 18.98 -3.98
N THR A 206 9.09 18.34 -2.86
CA THR A 206 8.75 16.93 -2.77
C THR A 206 7.29 16.80 -2.35
N VAL A 207 6.50 16.07 -3.14
CA VAL A 207 5.08 15.83 -2.88
C VAL A 207 4.83 14.34 -2.74
N LEU A 208 4.22 13.93 -1.64
CA LEU A 208 3.73 12.57 -1.42
C LEU A 208 2.28 12.46 -1.90
N TYR A 209 1.96 11.39 -2.62
CA TYR A 209 0.62 11.16 -3.15
C TYR A 209 0.20 9.71 -3.02
N GLY A 210 -1.06 9.49 -2.67
CA GLY A 210 -1.68 8.19 -2.74
C GLY A 210 -3.20 8.25 -2.62
N THR A 211 -3.83 7.12 -2.93
CA THR A 211 -5.26 6.87 -2.73
C THR A 211 -5.47 5.57 -1.97
N SER A 212 -6.49 5.48 -1.12
CA SER A 212 -6.81 4.27 -0.35
C SER A 212 -5.61 3.83 0.50
N LYS A 213 -5.12 2.59 0.32
CA LYS A 213 -3.86 2.10 0.93
C LYS A 213 -2.68 3.04 0.71
N GLY A 214 -2.55 3.61 -0.49
CA GLY A 214 -1.48 4.54 -0.81
C GLY A 214 -1.63 5.86 -0.06
N ALA A 215 -2.87 6.31 0.17
CA ALA A 215 -3.13 7.52 0.95
C ALA A 215 -2.76 7.31 2.43
N THR A 216 -2.92 6.10 2.98
CA THR A 216 -2.42 5.76 4.31
C THR A 216 -0.92 5.99 4.42
N GLY A 217 -0.14 5.46 3.47
CA GLY A 217 1.31 5.66 3.41
C GLY A 217 1.69 7.13 3.22
N ALA A 218 1.05 7.81 2.26
CA ALA A 218 1.30 9.22 1.98
C ALA A 218 1.04 10.10 3.22
N LEU A 219 -0.08 9.90 3.91
CA LEU A 219 -0.44 10.64 5.12
C LEU A 219 0.54 10.39 6.26
N TYR A 220 0.85 9.12 6.55
CA TYR A 220 1.76 8.75 7.63
C TYR A 220 3.16 9.36 7.43
N HIS A 221 3.76 9.11 6.26
CA HIS A 221 5.09 9.61 5.94
C HIS A 221 5.12 11.12 5.78
N GLY A 222 4.04 11.71 5.23
CA GLY A 222 3.89 13.16 5.10
C GLY A 222 3.99 13.88 6.43
N ILE A 223 3.28 13.39 7.44
CA ILE A 223 3.31 13.94 8.80
C ILE A 223 4.68 13.73 9.45
N LYS A 224 5.24 12.51 9.40
CA LYS A 224 6.52 12.20 10.06
C LYS A 224 7.69 12.96 9.44
N MET A 225 7.67 13.19 8.12
CA MET A 225 8.75 13.84 7.38
C MET A 225 8.53 15.34 7.17
N GLY A 226 7.32 15.87 7.39
CA GLY A 226 6.98 17.26 7.11
C GLY A 226 6.93 17.60 5.61
N LEU A 227 6.60 16.62 4.77
CA LEU A 227 6.56 16.76 3.31
C LEU A 227 5.17 17.11 2.81
N ASN A 228 5.10 17.96 1.78
CA ASN A 228 3.85 18.26 1.09
C ASN A 228 3.13 16.96 0.70
N THR A 229 1.86 16.82 1.05
CA THR A 229 1.16 15.52 0.89
C THR A 229 -0.25 15.72 0.37
N LEU A 230 -0.65 14.90 -0.61
CA LEU A 230 -2.02 14.75 -1.05
C LEU A 230 -2.49 13.32 -0.78
N ALA A 231 -3.29 13.13 0.27
CA ALA A 231 -3.83 11.85 0.68
C ALA A 231 -5.31 11.77 0.32
N VAL A 232 -5.66 10.88 -0.61
CA VAL A 232 -7.04 10.67 -1.06
C VAL A 232 -7.66 9.48 -0.35
N ASP A 233 -8.52 9.77 0.60
CA ASP A 233 -9.31 8.84 1.39
C ASP A 233 -8.45 7.72 2.02
N PRO A 234 -7.55 8.06 2.97
CA PRO A 234 -6.65 7.09 3.59
C PRO A 234 -7.42 6.04 4.39
N ILE A 235 -6.96 4.79 4.32
CA ILE A 235 -7.45 3.72 5.20
C ILE A 235 -6.71 3.84 6.54
N ILE A 236 -7.30 4.55 7.49
CA ILE A 236 -6.75 4.74 8.84
C ILE A 236 -7.37 3.78 9.87
N SER A 237 -8.43 3.05 9.50
CA SER A 237 -8.98 1.95 10.31
C SER A 237 -9.33 0.74 9.44
N ASP A 238 -9.08 -0.46 9.96
CA ASP A 238 -9.44 -1.73 9.32
C ASP A 238 -10.82 -2.25 9.71
N VAL A 239 -11.43 -1.68 10.75
CA VAL A 239 -12.65 -2.21 11.40
C VAL A 239 -13.74 -2.52 10.37
N HIS A 240 -14.02 -1.59 9.46
CA HIS A 240 -14.99 -1.81 8.40
C HIS A 240 -14.70 -3.05 7.55
N TYR A 241 -13.45 -3.24 7.11
CA TYR A 241 -13.05 -4.35 6.24
C TYR A 241 -12.94 -5.67 6.98
N LEU A 242 -12.55 -5.64 8.26
CA LEU A 242 -12.54 -6.80 9.14
C LEU A 242 -13.95 -7.32 9.35
N GLU A 243 -14.86 -6.46 9.79
CA GLU A 243 -16.20 -6.85 10.22
C GLU A 243 -17.17 -7.11 9.06
N LYS A 244 -17.17 -6.26 8.03
CA LYS A 244 -18.15 -6.34 6.93
C LYS A 244 -17.71 -7.25 5.79
N PHE A 245 -16.39 -7.40 5.60
CA PHE A 245 -15.85 -8.12 4.46
C PHE A 245 -14.96 -9.30 4.82
N ASN A 246 -15.09 -9.81 6.06
CA ASN A 246 -14.33 -10.96 6.56
C ASN A 246 -12.83 -10.78 6.30
N ASP A 247 -12.27 -9.69 6.82
CA ASP A 247 -10.86 -9.32 6.62
C ASP A 247 -10.44 -9.35 5.14
N LEU A 248 -11.04 -8.46 4.34
CA LEU A 248 -10.77 -8.35 2.91
C LEU A 248 -9.30 -8.10 2.57
N HIS A 249 -8.61 -7.37 3.45
CA HIS A 249 -7.26 -6.89 3.23
C HIS A 249 -6.19 -7.78 3.86
N PHE A 250 -6.57 -8.87 4.54
CA PHE A 250 -5.67 -9.79 5.25
C PHE A 250 -4.76 -9.06 6.25
N VAL A 251 -5.38 -8.31 7.16
CA VAL A 251 -4.68 -7.49 8.15
C VAL A 251 -4.69 -8.11 9.55
N SER A 252 -5.58 -9.08 9.82
CA SER A 252 -5.60 -9.78 11.10
C SER A 252 -4.28 -10.52 11.35
N ASP A 253 -3.68 -10.29 12.52
CA ASP A 253 -2.42 -10.90 12.98
C ASP A 253 -1.18 -10.62 12.12
N VAL A 254 -1.24 -9.64 11.20
CA VAL A 254 -0.14 -9.29 10.29
C VAL A 254 0.63 -8.03 10.72
N PHE A 255 0.00 -7.19 11.55
CA PHE A 255 0.54 -5.91 11.99
C PHE A 255 0.80 -5.89 13.51
N PRO A 256 1.79 -5.11 13.98
CA PRO A 256 2.15 -5.04 15.39
C PRO A 256 1.11 -4.29 16.24
N GLU A 257 0.28 -3.46 15.60
CA GLU A 257 -0.81 -2.71 16.21
C GLU A 257 -1.89 -2.41 15.17
N SER A 258 -3.10 -2.04 15.61
CA SER A 258 -4.15 -1.62 14.69
C SER A 258 -3.78 -0.28 14.03
N LYS A 259 -4.20 -0.08 12.78
CA LYS A 259 -3.99 1.23 12.12
C LYS A 259 -4.68 2.37 12.87
N GLN A 260 -5.85 2.11 13.46
CA GLN A 260 -6.59 3.14 14.20
C GLN A 260 -5.79 3.62 15.41
N ASP A 261 -5.20 2.71 16.18
CA ASP A 261 -4.34 3.06 17.32
C ASP A 261 -3.08 3.80 16.86
N LYS A 262 -2.47 3.32 15.77
CA LYS A 262 -1.26 3.95 15.21
C LYS A 262 -1.51 5.39 14.78
N PHE A 263 -2.60 5.64 14.06
CA PHE A 263 -2.96 7.00 13.63
C PHE A 263 -3.43 7.88 14.80
N ALA A 264 -4.15 7.32 15.78
CA ALA A 264 -4.50 8.04 17.00
C ALA A 264 -3.24 8.53 17.76
N LYS A 265 -2.22 7.68 17.88
CA LYS A 265 -0.91 8.05 18.45
C LYS A 265 -0.21 9.12 17.61
N LEU A 266 -0.19 8.94 16.29
CA LEU A 266 0.42 9.90 15.37
C LEU A 266 -0.21 11.30 15.50
N PHE A 267 -1.54 11.41 15.44
CA PHE A 267 -2.20 12.70 15.56
C PHE A 267 -2.06 13.31 16.96
N THR A 268 -1.98 12.49 18.01
CA THR A 268 -1.68 12.96 19.36
C THR A 268 -0.25 13.54 19.46
N GLU A 269 0.74 12.87 18.87
CA GLU A 269 2.14 13.31 18.83
C GLU A 269 2.30 14.64 18.07
N TYR A 270 1.51 14.85 17.01
CA TYR A 270 1.61 16.01 16.12
C TYR A 270 0.48 17.04 16.29
N LYS A 271 -0.34 16.95 17.34
CA LYS A 271 -1.54 17.79 17.52
C LYS A 271 -1.27 19.30 17.50
N ASP A 272 -0.10 19.72 17.99
CA ASP A 272 0.29 21.13 18.11
C ASP A 272 1.10 21.63 16.89
N LYS A 273 1.30 20.78 15.88
CA LYS A 273 2.06 21.12 14.67
C LYS A 273 1.15 21.70 13.59
N ASP A 274 1.69 22.61 12.80
CA ASP A 274 1.03 23.08 11.58
C ASP A 274 1.20 22.04 10.48
N LEU A 275 0.15 21.26 10.23
CA LEU A 275 0.08 20.23 9.20
C LEU A 275 -0.62 20.73 7.93
N THR A 276 -0.70 22.04 7.70
CA THR A 276 -1.34 22.60 6.49
C THR A 276 -0.62 22.24 5.20
N HIS A 277 0.57 21.65 5.23
CA HIS A 277 1.23 21.04 4.06
C HIS A 277 0.56 19.71 3.64
N ILE A 278 -0.31 19.14 4.48
CA ILE A 278 -1.11 17.95 4.21
C ILE A 278 -2.48 18.37 3.65
N LYS A 279 -2.83 17.80 2.50
CA LYS A 279 -4.12 17.91 1.81
C LYS A 279 -4.83 16.57 1.90
N LEU A 280 -5.87 16.52 2.72
CA LEU A 280 -6.70 15.34 2.92
C LEU A 280 -7.96 15.46 2.08
N VAL A 281 -8.22 14.49 1.20
CA VAL A 281 -9.45 14.42 0.40
C VAL A 281 -10.29 13.27 0.92
N THR A 282 -11.57 13.49 1.22
CA THR A 282 -12.49 12.43 1.69
C THR A 282 -13.93 12.74 1.28
N SER A 283 -14.86 11.84 1.59
CA SER A 283 -16.30 12.02 1.33
C SER A 283 -17.12 11.46 2.48
N PRO A 284 -18.24 12.09 2.87
CA PRO A 284 -19.17 11.52 3.84
C PRO A 284 -19.71 10.14 3.47
N ASN A 285 -19.67 9.78 2.19
CA ASN A 285 -20.13 8.47 1.69
C ASN A 285 -19.05 7.39 1.78
N SER A 286 -17.80 7.72 2.13
CA SER A 286 -16.74 6.74 2.31
C SER A 286 -16.86 6.02 3.65
N GLU A 287 -16.55 4.72 3.66
CA GLU A 287 -16.46 3.92 4.87
C GLU A 287 -15.31 4.35 5.80
N GLN A 288 -14.34 5.12 5.30
CA GLN A 288 -13.27 5.70 6.11
C GLN A 288 -13.66 7.04 6.76
N PHE A 289 -14.75 7.68 6.33
CA PHE A 289 -15.10 9.04 6.75
C PHE A 289 -15.30 9.17 8.25
N ASN A 290 -15.99 8.22 8.88
CA ASN A 290 -16.25 8.30 10.32
C ASN A 290 -14.95 8.26 11.14
N TYR A 291 -14.01 7.38 10.76
CA TYR A 291 -12.71 7.30 11.42
C TYR A 291 -11.86 8.54 11.16
N ILE A 292 -11.86 9.05 9.92
CA ILE A 292 -11.20 10.31 9.55
C ILE A 292 -11.79 11.46 10.37
N SER A 293 -13.11 11.52 10.50
CA SER A 293 -13.82 12.54 11.25
C SER A 293 -13.42 12.51 12.72
N GLU A 294 -13.45 11.33 13.34
CA GLU A 294 -13.11 11.14 14.75
C GLU A 294 -11.64 11.49 15.06
N LEU A 295 -10.70 11.07 14.22
CA LEU A 295 -9.27 11.24 14.49
C LEU A 295 -8.70 12.59 14.03
N ILE A 296 -9.35 13.25 13.06
CA ILE A 296 -8.78 14.40 12.37
C ILE A 296 -9.72 15.62 12.41
N LEU A 297 -10.96 15.46 11.94
CA LEU A 297 -11.86 16.60 11.71
C LEU A 297 -12.46 17.14 13.02
N ILE A 298 -12.98 16.27 13.88
CA ILE A 298 -13.57 16.63 15.18
C ILE A 298 -12.51 17.22 16.13
N PRO A 299 -11.30 16.63 16.26
CA PRO A 299 -10.22 17.25 17.04
C PRO A 299 -9.68 18.55 16.44
N ASN A 300 -10.12 18.92 15.23
CA ASN A 300 -9.69 20.09 14.49
C ASN A 300 -8.17 20.14 14.29
N ILE A 301 -7.59 19.01 13.86
CA ILE A 301 -6.17 18.94 13.51
C ILE A 301 -5.89 19.96 12.41
N ARG A 302 -4.83 20.74 12.57
CA ARG A 302 -4.47 21.85 11.66
C ARG A 302 -3.90 21.33 10.34
N LEU A 303 -4.75 20.75 9.49
CA LEU A 303 -4.45 20.34 8.12
C LEU A 303 -5.57 20.80 7.16
N CYS A 304 -5.31 20.77 5.85
CA CYS A 304 -6.31 21.17 4.87
C CYS A 304 -7.17 19.97 4.47
N SER A 305 -8.47 20.04 4.75
CA SER A 305 -9.44 18.99 4.43
C SER A 305 -10.34 19.40 3.26
N TYR A 306 -10.51 18.50 2.31
CA TYR A 306 -11.38 18.66 1.13
C TYR A 306 -12.43 17.55 1.14
N ILE A 307 -13.64 17.91 1.54
CA ILE A 307 -14.76 16.99 1.73
C ILE A 307 -15.69 17.06 0.53
N PHE A 308 -15.75 15.98 -0.25
CA PHE A 308 -16.56 15.88 -1.46
C PHE A 308 -17.89 15.17 -1.18
N SER A 309 -18.99 15.91 -1.28
CA SER A 309 -20.37 15.41 -1.12
C SER A 309 -20.99 14.97 -2.46
N ASN A 310 -20.16 14.55 -3.42
CA ASN A 310 -20.60 14.15 -4.76
C ASN A 310 -21.51 12.92 -4.66
N PRO A 311 -22.77 12.98 -5.15
CA PRO A 311 -23.70 11.86 -5.04
C PRO A 311 -23.24 10.61 -5.82
N ASN A 312 -22.29 10.73 -6.75
CA ASN A 312 -21.73 9.59 -7.47
C ASN A 312 -20.68 8.82 -6.67
N ILE A 313 -20.13 9.41 -5.61
CA ILE A 313 -19.27 8.66 -4.67
C ILE A 313 -20.19 7.81 -3.80
N LYS A 314 -20.22 6.49 -4.04
CA LYS A 314 -21.04 5.53 -3.28
C LYS A 314 -20.26 4.83 -2.16
N GLY A 315 -18.94 4.90 -2.21
CA GLY A 315 -18.05 4.36 -1.19
C GLY A 315 -16.59 4.72 -1.46
N HIS A 316 -15.70 4.15 -0.64
CA HIS A 316 -14.26 4.36 -0.66
C HIS A 316 -13.62 4.14 -2.04
N THR A 317 -14.08 3.13 -2.79
CA THR A 317 -13.51 2.79 -4.11
C THR A 317 -13.74 3.86 -5.16
N ASP A 318 -14.76 4.70 -5.00
CA ASP A 318 -15.18 5.69 -6.00
C ASP A 318 -14.43 7.03 -5.83
N MET A 319 -13.79 7.22 -4.68
CA MET A 319 -13.07 8.45 -4.33
C MET A 319 -12.00 8.82 -5.35
N GLY A 320 -11.21 7.84 -5.78
CA GLY A 320 -10.10 8.08 -6.71
C GLY A 320 -10.55 8.59 -8.08
N GLU A 321 -11.64 8.03 -8.60
CA GLU A 321 -12.19 8.42 -9.91
C GLU A 321 -12.87 9.79 -9.85
N HIS A 322 -13.76 9.99 -8.87
CA HIS A 322 -14.59 11.19 -8.81
C HIS A 322 -13.89 12.43 -8.24
N THR A 323 -12.64 12.31 -7.81
CA THR A 323 -11.80 13.45 -7.38
C THR A 323 -10.58 13.67 -8.27
N LEU A 324 -10.43 12.91 -9.37
CA LEU A 324 -9.21 12.91 -10.20
C LEU A 324 -8.86 14.31 -10.77
N ASN A 325 -9.87 15.09 -11.15
CA ASN A 325 -9.67 16.46 -11.64
C ASN A 325 -9.07 17.36 -10.54
N PHE A 326 -9.65 17.33 -9.34
CA PHE A 326 -9.17 18.07 -8.19
C PHE A 326 -7.75 17.62 -7.80
N VAL A 327 -7.53 16.31 -7.74
CA VAL A 327 -6.22 15.71 -7.44
C VAL A 327 -5.16 16.21 -8.41
N THR A 328 -5.45 16.19 -9.72
CA THR A 328 -4.51 16.63 -10.75
C THR A 328 -4.17 18.12 -10.59
N SER A 329 -5.17 18.97 -10.36
CA SER A 329 -4.96 20.39 -10.11
C SER A 329 -4.15 20.65 -8.84
N MET A 330 -4.46 19.94 -7.75
CA MET A 330 -3.77 20.09 -6.47
C MET A 330 -2.32 19.65 -6.55
N LEU A 331 -2.02 18.52 -7.22
CA LEU A 331 -0.64 18.09 -7.46
C LEU A 331 0.17 19.14 -8.21
N ASN A 332 -0.41 19.77 -9.23
CA ASN A 332 0.26 20.87 -9.93
C ASN A 332 0.55 22.04 -9.00
N ASN A 333 -0.43 22.51 -8.23
CA ASN A 333 -0.24 23.60 -7.29
C ASN A 333 0.90 23.29 -6.30
N MET A 334 0.88 22.11 -5.68
CA MET A 334 1.89 21.69 -4.72
C MET A 334 3.28 21.57 -5.36
N LEU A 335 3.39 20.99 -6.55
CA LEU A 335 4.66 20.85 -7.26
C LEU A 335 5.21 22.21 -7.72
N TYR A 336 4.35 23.15 -8.14
CA TYR A 336 4.77 24.53 -8.45
C TYR A 336 5.08 25.37 -7.21
N GLY A 337 4.80 24.87 -6.00
CA GLY A 337 4.98 25.61 -4.75
C GLY A 337 3.92 26.70 -4.53
N LEU A 338 2.75 26.55 -5.16
CA LEU A 338 1.59 27.40 -4.91
C LEU A 338 0.91 26.96 -3.62
N GLU A 339 0.96 27.82 -2.61
CA GLU A 339 0.37 27.52 -1.31
C GLU A 339 -1.14 27.70 -1.33
N ILE A 340 -1.89 26.61 -1.19
CA ILE A 340 -3.33 26.63 -0.93
C ILE A 340 -3.54 26.10 0.47
N ARG A 341 -3.86 26.97 1.43
CA ARG A 341 -3.99 26.58 2.85
C ARG A 341 -5.45 26.46 3.32
N ASP A 342 -6.39 26.45 2.37
CA ASP A 342 -7.81 26.39 2.65
C ASP A 342 -8.35 24.96 2.72
N SER A 343 -9.37 24.78 3.55
CA SER A 343 -10.23 23.60 3.54
C SER A 343 -11.49 23.88 2.71
N LEU A 344 -12.05 22.85 2.09
CA LEU A 344 -13.26 22.95 1.28
C LEU A 344 -14.24 21.85 1.68
N SER A 345 -15.53 22.17 1.70
CA SER A 345 -16.59 21.18 1.66
C SER A 345 -17.50 21.51 0.49
N THR A 346 -17.67 20.58 -0.44
CA THR A 346 -18.54 20.80 -1.60
C THR A 346 -19.99 20.58 -1.19
N THR A 347 -20.88 21.44 -1.67
CA THR A 347 -22.32 21.18 -1.72
C THR A 347 -22.68 20.86 -3.16
N TYR A 348 -23.26 19.70 -3.40
CA TYR A 348 -23.72 19.27 -4.73
C TYR A 348 -25.20 19.53 -4.93
#